data_AF-S3ICD9-F1
#
_entry.id   AF-S3ICD9-F1
#
_cell.length_a   1.000
_cell.length_b   1.000
_cell.length_c   1.000
_cell.angle_alpha   90.00
_cell.angle_beta   90.00
_cell.angle_gamma   90.00
#
_symmetry.space_group_name_H-M   'P 1'
#
loop_
_entity.id
_entity.type
_entity.pdbx_description
1 polymer ?
#
loop_
_entity_poly.entity_id
_entity_poly.type
_entity_poly.pdbx_seq_one_letter_code
_entity_poly.pdbx_strand_id
1 'polypeptide(L)' 'MRVALQDCNAIIKDPPPVVALKGIDAIAIETELQFRVASPAERTAARNAVIACVHRHCREQGFYLAMPPQPLPLNLA' A
#
# COMPACT_ATOMS: atom_id res chain seq x y z
N MET A 1 6.30 -0.74 5.91
CA MET A 1 4.85 -0.88 5.63
C MET A 1 4.00 -1.09 6.88
N ARG A 2 4.31 -2.05 7.76
CA ARG A 2 3.54 -2.23 9.03
C ARG A 2 3.50 -0.96 9.88
N VAL A 3 4.63 -0.26 10.00
CA VAL A 3 4.74 1.05 10.68
C VAL A 3 3.79 2.07 10.04
N ALA A 4 3.82 2.22 8.71
CA ALA A 4 2.87 3.08 8.00
C ALA A 4 1.40 2.73 8.26
N LEU A 5 1.06 1.44 8.37
CA LEU A 5 -0.28 1.02 8.78
C LEU A 5 -0.56 1.36 10.24
N GLN A 6 0.40 1.22 11.16
CA GLN A 6 0.24 1.60 12.57
C GLN A 6 0.00 3.11 12.73
N ASP A 7 0.66 3.96 11.93
CA ASP A 7 0.54 5.42 11.98
C ASP A 7 -0.78 5.96 11.38
N CYS A 8 -1.56 5.13 10.68
CA CYS A 8 -2.82 5.55 10.05
C CYS A 8 -3.99 5.55 11.05
N ASN A 9 -4.50 6.71 11.45
CA ASN A 9 -5.59 6.79 12.44
C ASN A 9 -6.98 6.38 11.91
N ALA A 10 -7.13 6.09 10.62
CA ALA A 10 -8.41 5.76 10.00
C ALA A 10 -8.72 4.26 9.94
N ILE A 11 -7.91 3.41 10.57
CA ILE A 11 -8.07 1.94 10.55
C ILE A 11 -8.03 1.37 11.96
N ILE A 12 -8.72 0.24 12.16
CA ILE A 12 -8.69 -0.54 13.39
C ILE A 12 -7.31 -1.22 13.55
N LYS A 13 -6.76 -1.16 14.76
CA LYS A 13 -5.44 -1.72 15.13
C LYS A 13 -5.49 -3.06 15.84
N ASP A 14 -6.65 -3.41 16.40
CA ASP A 14 -6.86 -4.69 17.06
C ASP A 14 -8.12 -5.35 16.47
N PRO A 15 -8.00 -6.48 15.77
CA PRO A 15 -6.75 -7.20 15.46
C PRO A 15 -5.79 -6.41 14.54
N PRO A 16 -4.47 -6.69 14.63
CA PRO A 16 -3.44 -5.94 13.90
C PRO A 16 -3.62 -6.00 12.38
N PRO A 17 -3.25 -4.92 11.66
CA PRO A 17 -3.24 -4.92 10.22
C PRO A 17 -2.16 -5.87 9.69
N VAL A 18 -2.42 -6.50 8.55
CA VAL A 18 -1.53 -7.49 7.93
C VAL A 18 -0.82 -6.86 6.74
N VAL A 19 0.48 -7.13 6.64
CA VAL A 19 1.28 -6.86 5.45
C VAL A 19 1.76 -8.21 4.93
N ALA A 20 1.29 -8.60 3.75
CA ALA A 20 1.67 -9.84 3.10
C ALA A 20 2.56 -9.55 1.90
N LEU A 21 3.60 -10.36 1.68
CA LEU A 21 4.32 -10.37 0.41
C LEU A 21 3.40 -10.99 -0.64
N LYS A 22 3.12 -10.25 -1.71
CA LYS A 22 2.24 -10.68 -2.79
C LYS A 22 3.03 -11.15 -4.01
N GLY A 23 4.17 -10.53 -4.28
CA GLY A 23 5.00 -10.86 -5.43
C GLY A 23 6.34 -10.14 -5.40
N ILE A 24 7.27 -10.63 -6.19
CA ILE A 24 8.53 -9.98 -6.51
C ILE A 24 8.72 -10.14 -8.01
N ASP A 25 8.98 -9.04 -8.71
CA ASP A 25 9.30 -9.05 -10.13
C ASP A 25 10.60 -8.28 -10.40
N ALA A 26 10.92 -8.05 -11.67
CA ALA A 26 12.15 -7.38 -12.09
C ALA A 26 12.25 -5.90 -11.64
N ILE A 27 11.13 -5.26 -11.28
CA ILE A 27 11.06 -3.82 -11.00
C ILE A 27 10.50 -3.49 -9.61
N ALA A 28 9.81 -4.43 -8.93
CA ALA A 28 9.11 -4.15 -7.69
C ALA A 28 8.99 -5.35 -6.74
N ILE A 29 8.84 -5.03 -5.45
CA ILE A 29 8.26 -5.92 -4.45
C ILE A 29 6.81 -5.50 -4.26
N GLU A 30 5.88 -6.41 -4.52
CA GLU A 30 4.46 -6.20 -4.26
C GLU A 30 4.11 -6.65 -2.85
N THR A 31 3.50 -5.76 -2.07
CA THR A 31 2.93 -6.09 -0.76
C THR A 31 1.43 -5.84 -0.75
N GLU A 32 0.66 -6.78 -0.23
CA GLU A 32 -0.75 -6.57 0.07
C GLU A 32 -0.92 -6.01 1.48
N LEU A 33 -1.74 -4.96 1.60
CA LEU A 33 -2.05 -4.30 2.86
C LEU A 33 -3.50 -4.61 3.24
N GLN A 34 -3.69 -5.36 4.32
CA GLN A 34 -5.01 -5.71 4.82
C GLN A 34 -5.27 -5.00 6.15
N PHE A 35 -6.39 -4.32 6.25
CA PHE A 35 -6.79 -3.57 7.42
C PHE A 35 -8.31 -3.58 7.58
N ARG A 36 -8.78 -3.22 8.78
CA ARG A 36 -10.19 -3.18 9.15
C ARG A 36 -10.64 -1.74 9.40
N VAL A 37 -11.91 -1.47 9.18
CA VAL A 37 -12.57 -0.18 9.44
C VAL A 37 -13.82 -0.43 10.28
N ALA A 38 -14.29 0.59 11.02
CA ALA A 38 -15.43 0.43 11.92
C ALA A 38 -16.74 0.20 11.16
N SER A 39 -16.89 0.79 9.98
CA SER A 39 -18.08 0.61 9.15
C SER A 39 -17.79 0.59 7.64
N PRO A 40 -18.68 -0.02 6.82
CA PRO A 40 -18.64 0.07 5.37
C PRO A 40 -18.49 1.48 4.79
N ALA A 41 -19.06 2.49 5.45
CA ALA A 41 -19.05 3.88 5.01
C ALA A 41 -17.65 4.52 5.07
N GLU A 42 -16.79 4.03 5.97
CA GLU A 42 -15.43 4.54 6.17
C GLU A 42 -14.41 3.97 5.18
N ARG A 43 -14.77 2.94 4.40
CA ARG A 43 -13.82 2.19 3.55
C ARG A 43 -13.03 3.10 2.60
N THR A 44 -13.69 4.02 1.90
CA THR A 44 -13.02 4.91 0.95
C THR A 44 -12.08 5.89 1.65
N ALA A 45 -12.54 6.52 2.73
CA ALA A 45 -11.75 7.48 3.49
C ALA A 45 -10.51 6.80 4.11
N ALA A 46 -10.69 5.63 4.72
CA ALA A 46 -9.61 4.85 5.30
C ALA A 46 -8.58 4.39 4.26
N ARG A 47 -9.03 3.93 3.09
CA ARG A 47 -8.12 3.54 2.00
C ARG A 47 -7.25 4.72 1.55
N ASN A 48 -7.84 5.90 1.39
CA ASN A 48 -7.10 7.10 1.00
C ASN A 48 -6.10 7.52 2.09
N ALA A 49 -6.48 7.45 3.36
CA ALA A 49 -5.59 7.71 4.49
C ALA A 49 -4.41 6.72 4.55
N VAL A 50 -4.66 5.43 4.29
CA VAL A 50 -3.61 4.41 4.20
C VAL A 50 -2.65 4.72 3.05
N ILE A 51 -3.14 5.08 1.86
CA ILE A 51 -2.29 5.47 0.72
C ILE A 51 -1.40 6.65 1.10
N ALA A 52 -1.97 7.69 1.73
CA ALA A 52 -1.21 8.85 2.17
C ALA A 52 -0.13 8.49 3.21
N CYS A 53 -0.45 7.63 4.19
CA CYS A 53 0.50 7.18 5.20
C CYS A 53 1.64 6.34 4.60
N VAL A 54 1.31 5.42 3.68
CA VAL A 54 2.32 4.63 2.95
C VAL A 54 3.23 5.53 2.14
N HIS A 55 2.66 6.45 1.37
CA HIS A 55 3.45 7.37 0.54
C HIS A 55 4.36 8.26 1.38
N ARG A 56 3.86 8.83 2.49
CA ARG A 56 4.67 9.61 3.44
C ARG A 56 5.82 8.78 4.01
N HIS A 57 5.52 7.59 4.52
CA HIS A 57 6.52 6.71 5.11
C HIS A 57 7.58 6.27 4.09
N CYS A 58 7.19 5.95 2.85
CA CYS A 58 8.15 5.68 1.78
C CYS A 58 9.09 6.86 1.56
N ARG A 59 8.55 8.08 1.43
CA ARG A 59 9.35 9.29 1.20
C ARG A 59 10.31 9.59 2.34
N GLU A 60 9.84 9.47 3.59
CA GLU A 60 10.66 9.72 4.79
C GLU A 60 11.80 8.70 4.95
N GLN A 61 11.59 7.47 4.47
CA GLN A 61 12.59 6.40 4.52
C GLN A 61 13.44 6.29 3.23
N GLY A 62 13.25 7.19 2.26
CA GLY A 62 13.99 7.19 1.00
C GLY A 62 13.60 6.07 0.02
N PHE A 63 12.43 5.45 0.20
CA PHE A 63 11.88 4.47 -0.74
C PHE A 63 11.14 5.15 -1.89
N TYR A 64 11.36 4.65 -3.10
CA TYR A 64 10.62 5.02 -4.30
C TYR A 64 9.56 3.97 -4.60
N LEU A 65 8.34 4.41 -4.91
CA LEU A 65 7.31 3.53 -5.45
C LEU A 65 7.63 3.23 -6.91
N ALA A 66 7.44 1.98 -7.32
CA ALA A 66 7.67 1.56 -8.69
C ALA A 66 6.81 2.39 -9.66
N MET A 67 7.40 2.75 -10.80
CA MET A 67 6.65 3.36 -11.89
C MET A 67 5.60 2.38 -12.43
N PRO A 68 4.51 2.86 -13.03
CA PRO A 68 3.55 1.99 -13.71
C PRO A 68 4.28 1.07 -14.71
N PRO A 69 3.84 -0.18 -14.87
CA PRO A 69 4.42 -1.07 -15.87
C PRO A 69 4.39 -0.38 -17.23
N GLN A 70 5.54 -0.31 -17.90
CA GLN A 70 5.58 0.19 -19.27
C GLN A 70 4.87 -0.83 -20.16
N PRO A 71 3.97 -0.39 -21.06
CA PRO A 71 3.39 -1.29 -22.04
C PRO A 71 4.50 -1.97 -22.84
N LEU A 72 4.34 -3.27 -23.14
CA LEU A 72 5.18 -3.93 -24.12
C LEU A 72 5.07 -3.17 -25.45
N PRO A 73 6.19 -2.87 -26.14
CA PRO A 73 6.13 -2.14 -27.38
C PRO A 73 5.37 -2.98 -28.43
N LEU A 74 4.47 -2.31 -29.17
CA LEU A 74 3.54 -2.90 -30.15
C LEU A 74 4.21 -3.71 -31.27
N ASN A 75 5.53 -3.61 -31.43
CA ASN A 75 6.30 -4.35 -32.43
C ASN A 75 6.77 -5.74 -31.95
N LEU A 76 6.40 -6.16 -30.74
CA LEU A 76 6.72 -7.47 -30.15
C LEU A 76 5.46 -8.33 -29.86
N ALA A 77 4.29 -7.96 -30.39
CA ALA A 77 3.02 -8.67 -30.22
C ALA A 77 2.65 -9.53 -31.44
#